data_AF-A0AAN7SJZ0-F1
#
_entry.id   AF-A0AAN7SJZ0-F1
#
_cell.length_a   1.000
_cell.length_b   1.000
_cell.length_c   1.000
_cell.angle_alpha   90.00
_cell.angle_beta   90.00
_cell.angle_gamma   90.00
#
_symmetry.space_group_name_H-M   'P 1'
#
loop_
_entity.id
_entity.type
_entity.pdbx_description
1 polymer ?
#
loop_
_entity_poly.entity_id
_entity_poly.type
_entity_poly.pdbx_seq_one_letter_code
_entity_poly.pdbx_strand_id
1 'polypeptide(L)'
;MYHEGQARPPDEVCTFLYDYILNNVPPEVKELHIFSDGCPGQNRNNAVVTFLLSLQAVKKRFRKIYHYFPVRGHSFLPCDRDFGTLKRFIKKYDRVYVPEEHEVIVVKSRTHRYY
;
A
#
# COMPACT_ATOMS: atom_id res chain seq x y z
N MET A 1 -2.67 -15.80 4.98
CA MET A 1 -2.89 -14.46 5.60
C MET A 1 -1.76 -13.56 5.14
N TYR A 2 -2.05 -12.45 4.45
CA TYR A 2 -1.02 -11.50 4.01
C TYR A 2 -0.27 -10.97 5.24
N HIS A 3 1.07 -11.02 5.22
CA HIS A 3 1.87 -10.46 6.30
C HIS A 3 2.05 -8.95 6.05
N GLU A 4 1.04 -8.14 6.39
CA GLU A 4 1.05 -6.68 6.22
C GLU A 4 2.26 -5.97 6.87
N GLY A 5 3.02 -6.67 7.73
CA GLY A 5 4.26 -6.17 8.32
C GLY A 5 5.49 -6.29 7.42
N GLN A 6 5.44 -7.01 6.30
CA GLN A 6 6.53 -7.04 5.34
C GLN A 6 6.32 -5.95 4.29
N ALA A 7 7.12 -4.89 4.41
CA ALA A 7 7.18 -3.88 3.37
C ALA A 7 7.71 -4.53 2.08
N ARG A 8 7.01 -4.37 0.94
CA ARG A 8 7.61 -4.73 -0.34
C ARG A 8 8.85 -3.87 -0.56
N PRO A 9 9.98 -4.46 -0.94
CA PRO A 9 11.18 -3.70 -1.18
C PRO A 9 10.93 -2.68 -2.31
N PRO A 10 11.56 -1.49 -2.23
CA PRO A 10 11.35 -0.43 -3.22
C PRO A 10 11.65 -0.86 -4.66
N ASP A 11 12.53 -1.83 -4.85
CA ASP A 11 12.92 -2.34 -6.17
C ASP A 11 11.77 -3.09 -6.86
N GLU A 12 10.96 -3.85 -6.10
CA GLU A 12 9.76 -4.47 -6.65
C GLU A 12 8.75 -3.40 -7.08
N VAL A 13 8.62 -2.32 -6.29
CA VAL A 13 7.75 -1.19 -6.59
C VAL A 13 8.15 -0.55 -7.92
N CYS A 14 9.43 -0.21 -8.08
CA CYS A 14 9.95 0.37 -9.32
C CYS A 14 9.78 -0.58 -10.51
N THR A 15 10.03 -1.88 -10.32
CA THR A 15 9.98 -2.88 -11.39
C THR A 15 8.56 -3.04 -11.93
N PHE A 16 7.55 -3.20 -11.06
CA PHE A 16 6.17 -3.33 -11.54
C PHE A 16 5.68 -2.05 -12.21
N LEU A 17 6.06 -0.87 -11.69
CA LEU A 17 5.71 0.41 -12.30
C LEU A 17 6.32 0.53 -13.69
N TYR A 18 7.58 0.13 -13.84
CA TYR A 18 8.27 0.17 -15.11
C TYR A 18 7.63 -0.76 -16.14
N ASP A 19 7.35 -2.01 -15.75
CA ASP A 19 6.66 -2.98 -16.61
C ASP A 19 5.29 -2.46 -17.07
N TYR A 20 4.49 -1.94 -16.13
CA TYR A 20 3.19 -1.37 -16.46
C TYR A 20 3.30 -0.20 -17.44
N ILE A 21 4.25 0.71 -17.23
CA ILE A 21 4.49 1.87 -18.10
C ILE A 21 4.89 1.44 -19.51
N LEU A 22 5.73 0.42 -19.64
CA LEU A 22 6.18 -0.05 -20.95
C LEU A 22 5.06 -0.75 -21.73
N ASN A 23 4.28 -1.59 -21.04
CA ASN A 23 3.33 -2.48 -21.70
C ASN A 23 1.94 -1.85 -21.87
N ASN A 24 1.57 -0.90 -21.00
CA ASN A 24 0.19 -0.41 -20.92
C ASN A 24 0.04 1.10 -21.10
N VAL A 25 1.13 1.88 -21.08
CA VAL A 25 1.05 3.34 -21.22
C VAL A 25 1.56 3.77 -22.61
N PRO A 26 0.68 4.28 -23.48
CA PRO A 26 1.05 4.69 -24.83
C PRO A 26 2.14 5.78 -24.86
N PRO A 27 3.09 5.77 -25.80
CA PRO A 27 4.19 6.74 -25.89
C PRO A 27 3.74 8.21 -25.97
N GLU A 28 2.52 8.47 -26.44
CA GLU A 28 1.90 9.79 -26.59
C GLU A 28 1.59 10.43 -25.24
N VAL A 29 1.35 9.63 -24.20
CA VAL A 29 1.14 10.11 -22.83
C VAL A 29 2.43 10.70 -22.30
N LYS A 30 2.47 12.02 -22.10
CA LYS A 30 3.66 12.74 -21.61
C LYS A 30 3.55 13.22 -20.17
N GLU A 31 2.40 13.09 -19.53
CA GLU A 31 2.19 13.51 -18.14
C GLU A 31 1.73 12.32 -17.31
N LEU A 32 2.45 12.04 -16.23
CA LEU A 32 2.18 10.92 -15.34
C LEU A 32 1.76 11.44 -13.97
N HIS A 33 0.62 10.97 -13.48
CA HIS A 33 0.11 11.30 -12.15
C HIS A 33 0.08 10.03 -11.30
N ILE A 34 0.84 10.01 -10.20
CA ILE A 34 0.96 8.88 -9.29
C ILE A 34 0.39 9.30 -7.95
N PHE A 35 -0.54 8.50 -7.42
CA PHE A 35 -1.04 8.62 -6.07
C PHE A 35 -0.49 7.46 -5.26
N SER A 36 0.27 7.78 -4.21
CA SER A 36 0.86 6.77 -3.34
C SER A 36 0.48 7.01 -1.90
N ASP A 37 0.40 5.94 -1.11
CA ASP A 37 0.40 6.09 0.33
C ASP A 37 1.72 6.73 0.80
N GLY A 38 1.69 7.36 1.97
CA GLY A 38 2.87 8.03 2.53
C GLY A 38 3.91 7.09 3.13
N CYS A 39 3.87 5.78 2.82
CA CYS A 39 4.69 4.76 3.47
C CYS A 39 6.17 4.90 3.09
N PRO A 40 7.08 5.26 4.02
CA PRO A 40 8.50 5.44 3.70
C PRO A 40 9.18 4.15 3.23
N GLY A 41 8.75 3.00 3.74
CA GLY A 41 9.33 1.70 3.38
C GLY A 41 9.02 1.24 1.95
N GLN A 42 8.05 1.86 1.27
CA GLN A 42 7.55 1.40 -0.03
C GLN A 42 7.53 2.51 -1.07
N ASN A 43 6.74 3.56 -0.84
CA ASN A 43 6.40 4.51 -1.88
C ASN A 43 7.01 5.90 -1.67
N ARG A 44 7.36 6.25 -0.42
CA ARG A 44 8.02 7.52 -0.06
C ARG A 44 9.48 7.30 0.32
N ASN A 45 10.26 6.75 -0.61
CA ASN A 45 11.71 6.59 -0.48
C ASN A 45 12.47 7.14 -1.70
N ASN A 46 13.79 7.29 -1.54
CA ASN A 46 14.67 7.81 -2.58
C ASN A 46 14.72 6.91 -3.81
N ALA A 47 14.54 5.60 -3.68
CA ALA A 47 14.60 4.68 -4.82
C ALA A 47 13.45 4.97 -5.80
N VAL A 48 12.20 5.05 -5.31
CA VAL A 48 11.03 5.38 -6.13
C VAL A 48 11.15 6.78 -6.73
N VAL A 49 11.58 7.77 -5.95
CA VAL A 49 11.75 9.14 -6.46
C VAL A 49 12.83 9.21 -7.55
N THR A 50 13.97 8.53 -7.35
CA THR A 50 15.06 8.49 -8.33
C THR A 50 14.64 7.75 -9.60
N PHE A 51 13.88 6.67 -9.45
CA PHE A 51 13.29 5.94 -10.58
C PHE A 51 12.38 6.85 -11.42
N LEU A 52 11.45 7.59 -10.79
CA LEU A 52 10.58 8.53 -11.50
C LEU A 52 11.38 9.63 -12.20
N LEU A 53 12.38 10.20 -11.53
CA LEU A 53 13.29 11.17 -12.14
C LEU A 53 14.03 10.60 -13.35
N SER A 54 14.46 9.33 -13.29
CA SER A 54 15.14 8.68 -14.42
C SER A 54 14.24 8.53 -15.65
N LEU A 55 12.93 8.28 -15.44
CA LEU A 55 11.95 8.19 -16.53
C LEU A 55 11.76 9.55 -17.23
N GLN A 56 11.84 10.65 -16.49
CA GLN A 56 11.73 11.99 -17.02
C GLN A 56 13.04 12.49 -17.64
N ALA A 57 14.14 12.48 -16.89
CA ALA A 57 15.39 13.15 -17.26
C ALA A 57 16.25 12.30 -18.21
N VAL A 58 16.35 10.99 -17.98
CA VAL A 58 17.23 10.11 -18.76
C VAL A 58 16.47 9.50 -19.92
N LYS A 59 15.33 8.86 -19.65
CA LYS A 59 14.53 8.17 -20.67
C LYS A 59 13.66 9.12 -21.51
N LYS A 60 13.46 10.37 -21.05
CA LYS A 60 12.57 11.36 -21.69
C LYS A 60 11.17 10.79 -22.01
N ARG A 61 10.71 9.82 -21.20
CA ARG A 61 9.45 9.11 -21.40
C ARG A 61 8.26 10.02 -21.10
N PHE A 62 8.40 10.83 -20.05
CA PHE A 62 7.40 11.80 -19.61
C PHE A 62 8.02 13.21 -19.58
N ARG A 63 7.22 14.21 -19.93
CA ARG A 63 7.55 15.63 -19.79
C ARG A 63 7.39 16.10 -18.34
N LYS A 64 6.34 15.62 -17.67
CA LYS A 64 6.03 15.94 -16.26
C LYS A 64 5.58 14.69 -15.52
N ILE A 65 6.01 14.57 -14.26
CA ILE A 65 5.57 13.54 -13.34
C ILE A 65 5.11 14.23 -12.06
N TYR A 66 3.88 13.94 -11.63
CA TYR A 66 3.32 14.39 -10.37
C TYR A 66 3.20 13.18 -9.43
N HIS A 67 3.79 13.30 -8.24
CA HIS A 67 3.71 12.27 -7.20
C HIS A 67 2.97 12.82 -5.98
N TYR A 68 1.72 12.42 -5.81
CA TYR A 68 0.83 12.87 -4.76
C TYR A 68 0.84 11.90 -3.58
N PHE A 69 0.86 12.47 -2.37
CA PHE A 69 0.69 11.74 -1.12
C PHE A 69 -0.53 12.28 -0.38
N PRO A 70 -1.38 11.41 0.21
CA PRO A 70 -2.52 11.85 1.00
C PRO A 70 -2.05 12.55 2.27
N VAL A 71 -2.84 13.54 2.71
CA VAL A 71 -2.65 14.17 4.01
C VAL A 71 -2.90 13.13 5.10
N ARG A 72 -2.03 13.09 6.13
CA ARG A 72 -2.16 12.17 7.26
C ARG A 72 -3.56 12.30 7.88
N GLY A 73 -4.23 11.16 8.09
CA GLY A 73 -5.57 11.10 8.67
C GLY A 73 -6.71 10.98 7.65
N HIS A 74 -6.49 11.33 6.37
CA HIS A 74 -7.50 11.19 5.31
C HIS A 74 -7.43 9.86 4.55
N SER A 75 -6.41 9.05 4.81
CA SER A 75 -6.21 7.73 4.20
C SER A 75 -6.65 6.57 5.09
N PHE A 76 -7.24 6.85 6.26
CA PHE A 76 -7.67 5.80 7.19
C PHE A 76 -8.97 5.19 6.67
N LEU A 77 -8.92 3.95 6.18
CA LEU A 77 -10.13 3.27 5.72
C LEU A 77 -10.94 2.84 6.95
N PRO A 78 -12.29 2.96 6.94
CA PRO A 78 -13.12 2.46 8.04
C PRO A 78 -12.84 0.98 8.37
N CYS A 79 -12.51 0.18 7.36
CA CYS A 79 -12.15 -1.23 7.56
C CYS A 79 -10.84 -1.41 8.35
N ASP A 80 -9.87 -0.49 8.27
CA ASP A 80 -8.62 -0.56 9.04
C ASP A 80 -8.89 -0.53 10.55
N ARG A 81 -9.98 0.13 10.97
CA ARG A 81 -10.44 0.14 12.36
C ARG A 81 -10.93 -1.25 12.80
N ASP A 82 -11.69 -1.92 11.94
CA ASP A 82 -12.21 -3.26 12.21
C ASP A 82 -11.06 -4.28 12.24
N PHE A 83 -10.13 -4.21 11.28
CA PHE A 83 -8.92 -5.04 11.28
C PHE A 83 -8.02 -4.74 12.48
N GLY A 84 -7.90 -3.48 12.90
CA GLY A 84 -7.18 -3.10 14.11
C GLY A 84 -7.78 -3.71 15.37
N THR A 85 -9.12 -3.70 15.48
CA THR A 85 -9.85 -4.34 16.56
C THR A 85 -9.66 -5.85 16.53
N LEU A 86 -9.85 -6.47 15.38
CA LEU A 86 -9.63 -7.90 15.18
C LEU A 86 -8.20 -8.32 15.56
N LYS A 87 -7.17 -7.59 15.11
CA LYS A 87 -5.77 -7.84 15.47
C LYS A 87 -5.52 -7.74 16.98
N ARG A 88 -6.16 -6.79 17.67
CA ARG A 88 -6.08 -6.69 19.14
C ARG A 88 -6.70 -7.91 19.82
N PHE A 89 -7.82 -8.41 19.30
CA PHE A 89 -8.44 -9.63 19.81
C PHE A 89 -7.61 -10.88 19.52
N ILE A 90 -7.08 -11.02 18.30
CA ILE A 90 -6.18 -12.11 17.93
C ILE A 90 -4.94 -12.12 18.82
N LYS A 91 -4.33 -10.96 19.12
CA LYS A 91 -3.17 -10.87 20.04
C LYS A 91 -3.46 -11.35 21.47
N LYS A 92 -4.73 -11.36 21.90
CA LYS A 92 -5.15 -11.87 23.22
C LYS A 92 -5.45 -13.36 23.19
N TYR A 93 -5.61 -13.95 22.01
CA TYR A 93 -5.75 -15.39 21.84
C TYR A 93 -4.36 -16.00 21.74
N ASP A 94 -4.02 -16.87 22.68
CA ASP A 94 -2.67 -17.45 22.80
C ASP A 94 -2.29 -18.26 21.53
N ARG A 95 -3.22 -19.07 21.02
CA ARG A 95 -3.05 -19.87 19.80
C ARG A 95 -4.38 -20.08 19.09
N VAL A 96 -4.36 -20.02 17.77
CA VAL A 96 -5.46 -20.41 16.89
C VAL A 96 -5.01 -21.68 16.17
N TYR A 97 -5.70 -22.78 16.42
CA TYR A 97 -5.32 -24.11 15.96
C TYR A 97 -6.11 -24.55 14.72
N VAL A 98 -7.33 -24.04 14.54
CA VAL A 98 -8.19 -24.40 13.40
C VAL A 98 -8.83 -23.17 12.74
N PRO A 99 -9.08 -23.19 11.41
CA PRO A 99 -9.63 -22.04 10.69
C PRO A 99 -10.96 -21.52 11.24
N GLU A 100 -11.81 -22.40 11.76
CA GLU A 100 -13.13 -22.09 12.31
C GLU A 100 -13.05 -21.18 13.54
N GLU A 101 -11.95 -21.23 14.29
CA GLU A 101 -11.71 -20.34 15.42
C GLU A 101 -11.56 -18.87 14.98
N HIS A 102 -11.08 -18.62 13.76
CA HIS A 102 -11.04 -17.26 13.22
C HIS A 102 -12.44 -16.68 13.03
N GLU A 103 -13.42 -17.49 12.60
CA GLU A 103 -14.80 -17.03 12.44
C GLU A 103 -15.39 -16.60 13.77
N VAL A 104 -15.15 -17.38 14.83
CA VAL A 104 -15.57 -17.04 16.20
C VAL A 104 -14.92 -15.75 16.69
N ILE A 105 -13.62 -15.55 16.43
CA ILE A 105 -12.89 -14.33 16.79
C ILE A 105 -13.46 -13.12 16.03
N VAL A 106 -13.73 -13.26 14.73
CA VAL A 106 -14.33 -12.19 13.92
C VAL A 106 -15.70 -11.79 14.46
N VAL A 107 -16.58 -12.76 14.76
CA VAL A 107 -17.90 -12.51 15.34
C VAL A 107 -17.80 -11.81 16.70
N LYS A 108 -16.90 -12.28 17.58
CA LYS A 108 -16.68 -11.65 18.90
C LYS A 108 -16.09 -10.25 18.81
N SER A 109 -15.23 -9.99 17.83
CA SER A 109 -14.59 -8.68 17.64
C SER A 109 -15.59 -7.61 17.19
N ARG A 110 -16.67 -8.01 16.50
CA ARG A 110 -17.77 -7.11 16.06
C ARG A 110 -18.66 -6.58 17.19
N THR A 111 -18.77 -7.29 18.32
CA THR A 111 -19.71 -6.94 19.41
C THR A 111 -19.19 -5.84 20.32
N HIS A 112 -17.90 -5.52 20.28
CA HIS A 112 -17.32 -4.36 20.96
C HIS A 112 -17.54 -3.06 20.14
N ARG A 113 -18.81 -2.75 19.85
CA ARG A 113 -19.21 -1.41 19.43
C ARG A 113 -19.16 -0.51 20.66
N TYR A 114 -18.06 0.20 20.85
CA TYR A 114 -18.01 1.33 21.77
C TYR A 114 -18.98 2.40 21.24
N TYR A 115 -19.93 2.79 22.09
CA TYR A 115 -20.69 4.05 21.96
C TYR A 115 -19.74 5.24 22.07
#